data_AF-A0A6G2PRU8-F1
#
_entry.id   AF-A0A6G2PRU8-F1
#
_cell.length_a   1.000
_cell.length_b   1.000
_cell.length_c   1.000
_cell.angle_alpha   90.00
_cell.angle_beta   90.00
_cell.angle_gamma   90.00
#
_symmetry.space_group_name_H-M   'P 1'
#
loop_
_entity.id
_entity.type
_entity.pdbx_description
1 polymer ?
#
loop_
_entity_poly.entity_id
_entity_poly.type
_entity_poly.pdbx_seq_one_letter_code
_entity_poly.pdbx_strand_id
1 'polypeptide(L)'
;MDTPLSQLLAEFSVDVSILEAGLGFTGGTYVRDDGSVLFVRPAGRPDVEWEMMARAMLGRLLRVPMPQLPEPYRLTVMRDGI
;
A
#
# COMPACT_ATOMS: atom_id res chain seq x y z
N MET A 1 14.21 -8.72 -3.90
CA MET A 1 13.01 -9.32 -4.53
C MET A 1 12.87 -8.64 -5.88
N ASP A 2 13.20 -9.34 -6.95
CA ASP A 2 13.25 -8.77 -8.31
C ASP A 2 11.90 -8.86 -9.04
N THR A 3 10.86 -9.40 -8.39
CA THR A 3 9.51 -9.45 -8.95
C THR A 3 8.97 -8.03 -9.15
N PRO A 4 8.52 -7.67 -10.37
CA PRO A 4 7.84 -6.41 -10.62
C PRO A 4 6.65 -6.23 -9.70
N LEU A 5 6.44 -5.00 -9.19
CA LEU A 5 5.36 -4.73 -8.24
C LEU A 5 3.99 -5.09 -8.79
N SER A 6 3.72 -4.78 -10.07
CA SER A 6 2.43 -5.09 -10.71
C SER A 6 2.12 -6.58 -10.70
N GLN A 7 3.12 -7.41 -10.98
CA GLN A 7 2.99 -8.87 -10.93
C GLN A 7 2.72 -9.35 -9.50
N LEU A 8 3.46 -8.80 -8.52
CA LEU A 8 3.29 -9.15 -7.12
C LEU A 8 1.88 -8.81 -6.62
N LEU A 9 1.36 -7.62 -6.93
CA LEU A 9 0.00 -7.23 -6.54
C LEU A 9 -1.07 -8.11 -7.19
N ALA A 10 -0.87 -8.49 -8.46
CA ALA A 10 -1.77 -9.40 -9.16
C ALA A 10 -1.80 -10.80 -8.52
N GLU A 11 -0.66 -11.33 -8.08
CA GLU A 11 -0.57 -12.62 -7.39
C GLU A 11 -1.44 -12.68 -6.13
N PHE A 12 -1.51 -11.56 -5.40
CA PHE A 12 -2.34 -11.43 -4.20
C PHE A 12 -3.75 -10.88 -4.46
N SER A 13 -4.18 -10.78 -5.72
CA SER A 13 -5.49 -10.23 -6.11
C SER A 13 -5.76 -8.85 -5.51
N VAL A 14 -4.72 -8.00 -5.47
CA VAL A 14 -4.82 -6.64 -4.97
C VAL A 14 -5.27 -5.70 -6.08
N ASP A 15 -6.41 -5.06 -5.89
CA ASP A 15 -6.85 -3.96 -6.74
C ASP A 15 -6.06 -2.69 -6.41
N VAL A 16 -5.81 -1.85 -7.41
CA VAL A 16 -5.20 -0.52 -7.19
C VAL A 16 -6.13 0.56 -7.72
N SER A 17 -6.55 1.47 -6.85
CA SER A 17 -7.28 2.68 -7.22
C SER A 17 -6.36 3.90 -7.14
N ILE A 18 -6.42 4.75 -8.16
CA ILE A 18 -5.71 6.03 -8.20
C ILE A 18 -6.70 7.13 -7.85
N LEU A 19 -6.38 7.93 -6.84
CA LEU A 19 -7.22 9.06 -6.42
C LEU A 19 -6.40 10.28 -6.03
N GLU A 20 -7.02 11.45 -6.11
CA GLU A 20 -6.48 12.70 -5.59
C GLU A 20 -6.46 12.66 -4.06
N ALA A 21 -5.33 12.99 -3.44
CA ALA A 21 -5.19 13.03 -1.99
C ALA A 21 -4.26 14.14 -1.52
N GLY A 22 -4.39 14.52 -0.23
CA GLY A 22 -3.54 15.53 0.38
C GLY A 22 -2.07 15.13 0.45
N LEU A 23 -1.18 16.12 0.57
CA LEU A 23 0.28 15.95 0.55
C LEU A 23 0.84 15.02 1.65
N GLY A 24 0.09 14.83 2.75
CA GLY A 24 0.48 13.92 3.83
C GLY A 24 0.10 12.44 3.60
N PHE A 25 -0.67 12.13 2.56
CA PHE A 25 -1.10 10.78 2.24
C PHE A 25 -0.26 10.21 1.09
N THR A 26 0.36 9.06 1.34
CA THR A 26 1.32 8.41 0.44
C THR A 26 0.88 7.02 -0.01
N GLY A 27 -0.26 6.55 0.51
CA GLY A 27 -0.89 5.29 0.15
C GLY A 27 -1.71 4.72 1.31
N GLY A 28 -2.60 3.80 0.97
CA GLY A 28 -3.41 3.09 1.95
C GLY A 28 -3.79 1.71 1.45
N THR A 29 -4.12 0.83 2.40
CA THR A 29 -4.72 -0.46 2.11
C THR A 29 -6.04 -0.60 2.85
N TYR A 30 -6.98 -1.26 2.21
CA TYR A 30 -8.28 -1.58 2.78
C TYR A 30 -8.62 -3.02 2.42
N VAL A 31 -9.02 -3.81 3.42
CA VAL A 31 -9.57 -5.15 3.21
C VAL A 31 -11.08 -5.00 3.23
N ARG A 32 -11.73 -5.32 2.12
CA ARG A 32 -13.19 -5.24 1.99
C ARG A 32 -13.84 -6.39 2.76
N ASP A 33 -15.15 -6.29 2.99
CA ASP A 33 -15.93 -7.31 3.73
C ASP A 33 -15.88 -8.70 3.07
N ASP A 34 -15.70 -8.74 1.75
CA ASP A 34 -15.54 -9.98 0.97
C ASP A 34 -14.10 -10.55 1.02
N GLY A 35 -13.19 -9.92 1.76
CA GLY A 35 -11.80 -10.30 1.89
C GLY A 35 -10.90 -9.82 0.75
N SER A 36 -11.45 -9.19 -0.30
CA SER A 36 -10.66 -8.58 -1.36
C SER A 36 -9.88 -7.37 -0.84
N VAL A 37 -8.73 -7.11 -1.46
CA VAL A 37 -7.79 -6.09 -0.99
C VAL A 37 -7.75 -4.95 -1.99
N LEU A 38 -7.96 -3.74 -1.51
CA LEU A 38 -7.78 -2.51 -2.28
C LEU A 38 -6.56 -1.76 -1.78
N PHE A 39 -5.69 -1.40 -2.70
CA PHE A 39 -4.62 -0.44 -2.50
C PHE A 39 -5.03 0.90 -3.09
N VAL A 40 -4.71 1.96 -2.37
CA VAL A 40 -4.92 3.34 -2.81
C VAL A 40 -3.57 3.95 -3.15
N ARG A 41 -3.41 4.37 -4.41
CA ARG A 41 -2.27 5.15 -4.90
C ARG A 41 -2.69 6.61 -5.03
N PRO A 42 -2.04 7.55 -4.35
CA PRO A 42 -2.28 8.97 -4.59
C PRO A 42 -1.82 9.36 -6.00
N ALA A 43 -2.63 10.14 -6.71
CA ALA A 43 -2.29 10.70 -8.01
C ALA A 43 -1.03 11.57 -7.95
N GLY A 44 -0.27 11.62 -9.05
CA GLY A 44 0.92 12.46 -9.18
C GLY A 44 2.15 12.04 -8.35
N ARG A 45 2.08 10.94 -7.60
CA ARG A 45 3.22 10.43 -6.83
C ARG A 45 4.24 9.71 -7.71
N PRO A 46 5.56 9.91 -7.49
CA PRO A 46 6.62 9.19 -8.18
C PRO A 46 6.45 7.67 -8.06
N ASP A 47 6.75 6.94 -9.14
CA ASP A 47 6.64 5.48 -9.15
C ASP A 47 7.54 4.81 -8.11
N VAL A 48 8.73 5.38 -7.85
CA VAL A 48 9.65 4.86 -6.82
C VAL A 48 9.10 4.99 -5.41
N GLU A 49 8.40 6.08 -5.11
CA GLU A 49 7.72 6.30 -3.83
C GLU A 49 6.57 5.31 -3.70
N TRP A 50 5.76 5.16 -4.76
CA TRP A 50 4.70 4.18 -4.81
C TRP A 50 5.22 2.75 -4.62
N GLU A 51 6.34 2.40 -5.24
CA GLU A 51 6.90 1.05 -5.16
C GLU A 51 7.29 0.68 -3.73
N MET A 52 8.01 1.58 -3.05
CA MET A 52 8.38 1.42 -1.66
C MET A 52 7.15 1.28 -0.76
N MET A 53 6.18 2.18 -0.92
CA MET A 53 4.98 2.20 -0.07
C MET A 53 4.12 0.96 -0.29
N ALA A 54 3.87 0.56 -1.54
CA ALA A 54 3.07 -0.62 -1.85
C ALA A 54 3.70 -1.90 -1.30
N ARG A 55 5.03 -2.07 -1.41
CA ARG A 55 5.72 -3.23 -0.84
C ARG A 55 5.64 -3.25 0.69
N ALA A 56 5.84 -2.11 1.35
CA ALA A 56 5.72 -2.01 2.80
C ALA A 56 4.28 -2.33 3.26
N MET A 57 3.29 -1.79 2.57
CA MET A 57 1.87 -2.04 2.81
C MET A 57 1.50 -3.52 2.63
N LEU A 58 1.95 -4.14 1.54
CA LEU A 58 1.72 -5.56 1.27
C LEU A 58 2.40 -6.45 2.30
N GLY A 59 3.67 -6.19 2.64
CA GLY A 59 4.37 -6.95 3.68
C GLY A 59 3.66 -6.85 5.03
N ARG A 60 3.16 -5.67 5.39
CA ARG A 60 2.35 -5.48 6.60
C ARG A 60 1.05 -6.28 6.57
N LEU A 61 0.33 -6.27 5.44
CA LEU A 61 -0.91 -7.03 5.23
C LEU A 61 -0.68 -8.53 5.38
N LEU A 62 0.39 -9.05 4.75
CA LEU A 62 0.78 -10.46 4.79
C LEU A 62 1.49 -10.86 6.08
N ARG A 63 1.71 -9.92 7.01
CA ARG A 63 2.46 -10.10 8.27
C ARG A 63 3.89 -10.62 8.06
N VAL A 64 4.50 -10.25 6.93
CA VAL A 64 5.89 -10.53 6.62
C VAL A 64 6.77 -9.44 7.24
N PRO A 65 7.88 -9.78 7.91
CA PRO A 65 8.84 -8.79 8.38
C PRO A 65 9.37 -7.94 7.22
N MET A 66 9.18 -6.63 7.30
CA MET A 66 9.68 -5.67 6.30
C MET A 66 10.78 -4.79 6.91
N PRO A 67 11.73 -4.31 6.09
CA PRO A 67 12.61 -3.23 6.49
C PRO A 67 11.81 -2.04 7.02
N GLN A 68 12.41 -1.28 7.94
CA GLN A 68 11.81 -0.03 8.39
C GLN A 68 11.72 0.94 7.20
N LEU A 69 10.60 1.66 7.12
CA LEU A 69 10.45 2.74 6.17
C LEU A 69 11.39 3.90 6.54
N PRO A 70 11.99 4.59 5.56
CA PRO A 70 12.75 5.81 5.83
C PRO A 70 11.81 6.91 6.34
N GLU A 71 12.32 7.81 7.17
CA GLU A 71 11.59 9.02 7.52
C GLU A 71 11.28 9.86 6.26
N PRO A 72 10.12 10.54 6.19
CA PRO A 72 9.08 10.65 7.21
C PRO A 72 7.98 9.56 7.11
N TYR A 73 8.20 8.51 6.30
CA TYR A 73 7.16 7.53 5.98
C TYR A 73 6.90 6.58 7.15
N ARG A 74 5.63 6.33 7.43
CA ARG A 74 5.18 5.40 8.47
C ARG A 74 3.86 4.78 8.08
N LEU A 75 3.71 3.48 8.35
CA LEU A 75 2.41 2.83 8.28
C LEU A 75 1.68 3.01 9.60
N THR A 76 0.42 3.40 9.52
CA THR A 76 -0.50 3.45 10.65
C THR A 76 -1.71 2.61 10.34
N VAL A 77 -2.29 1.98 11.37
CA VAL A 77 -3.54 1.24 11.23
C VAL A 77 -4.64 2.15 11.73
N MET A 78 -5.55 2.55 10.83
CA MET A 78 -6.83 3.11 11.25
C MET A 78 -7.71 1.94 11.68
N ARG A 79 -8.20 2.00 12.91
CA ARG A 79 -9.31 1.15 13.33
C ARG A 79 -10.56 1.90 12.89
N ASP A 80 -11.48 1.23 12.23
CA ASP A 80 -12.81 1.78 11.95
C ASP A 80 -13.41 2.26 13.29
N GLY A 81 -13.88 3.49 13.32
CA GLY A 81 -14.53 4.05 14.50
C GLY A 81 -15.77 3.22 14.83
N ILE A 82 -15.84 2.72 16.07
CA ILE A 82 -17.09 2.28 16.69
C ILE A 82 -17.82 3.52 17.19
#